data_AF-A0A1C4I388-F1
#
_entry.id   AF-A0A1C4I388-F1
#
_cell.length_a   1.000
_cell.length_b   1.000
_cell.length_c   1.000
_cell.angle_alpha   90.00
_cell.angle_beta   90.00
_cell.angle_gamma   90.00
#
_symmetry.space_group_name_H-M   'P 1'
#
loop_
_entity.id
_entity.type
_entity.pdbx_description
1 polymer ?
#
loop_
_entity_poly.entity_id
_entity_poly.type
_entity_poly.pdbx_seq_one_letter_code
_entity_poly.pdbx_strand_id
1 'polypeptide(L)'
;MVSKAGGAFEHLPDQEDVPLARDIIGGAHANANHAWSALPPSQRGRLYLWAHRALPRQLTAPGRIVRSDPVDEFASTVVGPLISQPSLENAAVLADLAGQTGRVWLQADAVQMRDAVRAQAWRPPSVADVREVLTSPSRRLIGSREQFAAVVAEALGHVADDLRADRALRAQLWHRQRRDNGWAGYVPAEEREVSSWLARELERRLRDRAAVLREVEINPRLADTDGDIPDLLAVAHTTGAQALSVPGEVKCSWHRQVITAVRDQLGLRYLQGPHGTAGVYVAVYFGGSAWDTSDSRQKQSARRSLAQLRQDLLQEAADLAAQGITAHVCVLDASLEADALSDQSAG
;
A
#
# COMPACT_ATOMS: atom_id res chain seq x y z
N MET A 1 34.92 -16.94 19.16
CA MET A 1 34.10 -18.00 18.52
C MET A 1 32.74 -17.49 18.00
N VAL A 2 32.58 -16.19 17.73
CA VAL A 2 31.30 -15.60 17.26
C VAL A 2 31.16 -15.61 15.72
N SER A 3 32.20 -16.00 14.97
CA SER A 3 32.25 -15.86 13.51
C SER A 3 31.75 -17.07 12.70
N LYS A 4 31.33 -18.17 13.32
CA LYS A 4 30.92 -19.40 12.59
C LYS A 4 29.41 -19.65 12.50
N ALA A 5 28.57 -18.89 13.21
CA ALA A 5 27.11 -19.06 13.13
C ALA A 5 26.46 -18.21 12.01
N GLY A 6 27.10 -17.12 11.57
CA GLY A 6 26.53 -16.20 10.57
C GLY A 6 26.49 -16.74 9.14
N GLY A 7 27.37 -17.68 8.78
CA GLY A 7 27.48 -18.19 7.41
C GLY A 7 26.59 -19.38 7.07
N ALA A 8 25.87 -19.95 8.05
CA ALA A 8 25.06 -21.17 7.85
C ALA A 8 23.60 -20.88 7.43
N PHE A 9 23.19 -19.60 7.36
CA PHE A 9 21.80 -19.21 7.15
C PHE A 9 21.48 -18.66 5.76
N GLU A 10 22.46 -18.55 4.86
CA GLU A 10 22.21 -18.09 3.48
C GLU A 10 21.49 -19.15 2.62
N HIS A 11 21.58 -20.43 2.98
CA HIS A 11 20.84 -21.53 2.34
C HIS A 11 20.25 -22.45 3.43
N LEU A 12 19.07 -22.13 3.95
CA LEU A 12 18.27 -23.10 4.69
C LEU A 12 17.84 -24.20 3.70
N PRO A 13 18.14 -25.49 3.96
CA PRO A 13 17.81 -26.57 3.03
C PRO A 13 16.29 -26.71 2.89
N ASP A 14 15.81 -26.84 1.64
CA ASP A 14 14.42 -27.11 1.28
C ASP A 14 13.95 -28.53 1.69
N GLN A 15 14.77 -29.31 2.38
CA GLN A 15 14.45 -30.70 2.72
C GLN A 15 13.99 -30.87 4.18
N GLU A 16 12.90 -31.63 4.31
CA GLU A 16 12.21 -32.06 5.54
C GLU A 16 13.07 -33.02 6.40
N ASP A 17 14.29 -32.64 6.77
CA ASP A 17 15.19 -33.51 7.53
C ASP A 17 15.00 -33.31 9.05
N VAL A 18 13.98 -33.99 9.59
CA VAL A 18 13.59 -33.98 11.02
C VAL A 18 14.79 -34.18 11.98
N PRO A 19 15.73 -35.12 11.74
CA PRO A 19 16.92 -35.31 12.56
C PRO A 19 17.84 -34.08 12.56
N LEU A 20 18.10 -33.48 11.40
CA LEU A 20 18.91 -32.27 11.29
C LEU A 20 18.28 -31.10 12.05
N ALA A 21 16.96 -30.96 11.96
CA ALA A 21 16.23 -29.93 12.70
C ALA A 21 16.36 -30.08 14.22
N ARG A 22 16.25 -31.31 14.72
CA ARG A 22 16.45 -31.63 16.14
C ARG A 22 17.87 -31.35 16.60
N ASP A 23 18.88 -31.73 15.81
CA ASP A 23 20.28 -31.52 16.17
C ASP A 23 20.65 -30.03 16.21
N ILE A 24 20.18 -29.24 15.24
CA ILE A 24 20.39 -27.79 15.20
C ILE A 24 19.73 -27.11 16.41
N ILE A 25 18.47 -27.43 16.70
CA ILE A 25 17.72 -26.83 17.82
C ILE A 25 18.31 -27.26 19.16
N GLY A 26 18.58 -28.55 19.34
CA GLY A 26 19.17 -29.12 20.56
C GLY A 26 20.58 -28.57 20.82
N GLY A 27 21.42 -28.50 19.79
CA GLY A 27 22.77 -27.95 19.89
C GLY A 27 22.82 -26.45 20.21
N ALA A 28 21.85 -25.68 19.71
CA ALA A 28 21.73 -24.26 20.04
C ALA A 28 21.21 -24.03 21.47
N HIS A 29 20.25 -24.84 21.92
CA HIS A 29 19.72 -24.77 23.28
C HIS A 29 20.79 -25.11 24.33
N ALA A 30 21.65 -26.10 24.06
CA ALA A 30 22.74 -26.50 24.95
C ALA A 30 23.85 -25.44 25.10
N ASN A 31 24.02 -24.54 24.11
CA ASN A 31 25.17 -23.64 24.03
C ASN A 31 24.89 -22.16 24.35
N ALA A 32 23.65 -21.65 24.28
CA ALA A 32 23.29 -20.32 24.81
C ALA A 32 21.79 -20.00 24.68
N ASN A 33 21.21 -19.36 25.70
CA ASN A 33 19.93 -18.61 25.62
C ASN A 33 19.91 -17.49 24.56
N HIS A 34 21.06 -17.20 23.92
CA HIS A 34 21.28 -16.08 23.00
C HIS A 34 21.64 -16.52 21.57
N ALA A 35 21.67 -17.82 21.25
CA ALA A 35 22.07 -18.28 19.92
C ALA A 35 21.24 -17.64 18.78
N TRP A 36 19.98 -17.36 19.07
CA TRP A 36 19.02 -16.75 18.14
C TRP A 36 18.87 -15.24 18.31
N SER A 37 19.48 -14.63 19.34
CA SER A 37 19.22 -13.24 19.71
C SER A 37 19.75 -12.24 18.67
N ALA A 38 20.78 -12.63 17.92
CA ALA A 38 21.40 -11.79 16.88
C ALA A 38 20.66 -11.83 15.53
N LEU A 39 19.65 -12.69 15.37
CA LEU A 39 18.92 -12.79 14.11
C LEU A 39 17.98 -11.58 13.93
N PRO A 40 17.98 -10.92 12.76
CA PRO A 40 16.98 -9.91 12.42
C PRO A 40 15.58 -10.53 12.31
N PRO A 41 14.52 -9.71 12.38
CA PRO A 41 13.13 -10.19 12.42
C PRO A 41 12.77 -11.15 11.29
N SER A 42 13.16 -10.84 10.06
CA SER A 42 12.90 -11.67 8.88
C SER A 42 13.59 -13.04 8.91
N GLN A 43 14.77 -13.14 9.55
CA GLN A 43 15.46 -14.42 9.70
C GLN A 43 14.83 -15.26 10.81
N ARG A 44 14.33 -14.64 11.88
CA ARG A 44 13.56 -15.34 12.93
C ARG A 44 12.26 -15.92 12.38
N GLY A 45 11.54 -15.15 11.56
CA GLY A 45 10.33 -15.66 10.90
C GLY A 45 10.61 -16.89 10.04
N ARG A 46 11.64 -16.84 9.18
CA ARG A 46 12.06 -17.98 8.36
C ARG A 46 12.46 -19.19 9.20
N LEU A 47 13.24 -18.97 10.25
CA LEU A 47 13.67 -20.02 11.17
C LEU A 47 12.47 -20.68 11.89
N TYR A 48 11.50 -19.88 12.33
CA TYR A 48 10.27 -20.39 12.91
C TYR A 48 9.45 -21.24 11.92
N LEU A 49 9.28 -20.78 10.68
CA LEU A 49 8.55 -21.52 9.64
C LEU A 49 9.21 -22.85 9.31
N TRP A 50 10.53 -22.84 9.13
CA TRP A 50 11.29 -24.06 8.87
C TRP A 50 11.10 -25.07 10.00
N ALA A 51 11.29 -24.66 11.26
CA ALA A 51 11.10 -25.55 12.39
C ALA A 51 9.64 -26.01 12.54
N HIS A 52 8.66 -25.13 12.27
CA HIS A 52 7.25 -25.49 12.32
C HIS A 52 6.87 -26.58 11.31
N ARG A 53 7.48 -26.54 10.12
CA ARG A 53 7.30 -27.57 9.07
C ARG A 53 8.06 -28.86 9.40
N ALA A 54 9.33 -28.74 9.80
CA ALA A 54 10.19 -29.89 10.09
C ALA A 54 9.82 -30.63 11.38
N LEU A 55 9.20 -29.94 12.35
CA LEU A 55 8.86 -30.49 13.67
C LEU A 55 7.40 -30.20 14.02
N PRO A 56 6.44 -30.91 13.40
CA PRO A 56 5.04 -30.76 13.75
C PRO A 56 4.82 -31.13 15.23
N ARG A 57 4.12 -30.24 15.95
CA ARG A 57 3.92 -30.35 17.40
C ARG A 57 3.17 -31.64 17.73
N GLN A 58 3.76 -32.51 18.54
CA GLN A 58 3.06 -33.67 19.08
C GLN A 58 2.18 -33.23 20.26
N LEU A 59 0.87 -33.42 20.14
CA LEU A 59 -0.06 -33.12 21.23
C LEU A 59 0.18 -34.05 22.40
N THR A 60 0.61 -33.49 23.54
CA THR A 60 0.74 -34.23 24.78
C THR A 60 -0.62 -34.33 25.47
N ALA A 61 -0.96 -35.51 26.00
CA ALA A 61 -2.19 -35.69 26.75
C ALA A 61 -2.20 -34.81 28.02
N PRO A 62 -3.34 -34.16 28.37
CA PRO A 62 -3.45 -33.35 29.58
C PRO A 62 -3.08 -34.15 30.84
N GLY A 63 -2.31 -33.54 31.75
CA GLY A 63 -1.98 -34.13 33.07
C GLY A 63 -0.72 -35.01 33.11
N ARG A 64 0.01 -35.17 31.99
CA ARG A 64 1.28 -35.90 31.97
C ARG A 64 2.46 -34.95 32.20
N ILE A 65 3.27 -35.22 33.21
CA ILE A 65 4.56 -34.53 33.38
C ILE A 65 5.52 -35.10 32.33
N VAL A 66 5.89 -34.28 31.35
CA VAL A 66 6.89 -34.61 30.33
C VAL A 66 8.10 -33.71 30.56
N ARG A 67 9.31 -34.24 30.36
CA ARG A 67 10.51 -33.41 30.35
C ARG A 67 10.40 -32.39 29.22
N SER A 68 10.70 -31.12 29.49
CA SER A 68 10.68 -30.08 28.47
C SER A 68 11.59 -30.47 27.31
N ASP A 69 11.03 -30.59 26.11
CA ASP A 69 11.81 -30.79 24.88
C ASP A 69 12.27 -29.41 24.41
N PRO A 70 13.59 -29.18 24.19
CA PRO A 70 14.08 -27.95 23.57
C PRO A 70 13.34 -27.55 22.28
N VAL A 71 12.78 -28.53 21.55
CA VAL A 71 11.92 -28.30 20.39
C VAL A 71 10.58 -27.64 20.77
N ASP A 72 10.01 -27.97 21.92
CA ASP A 72 8.76 -27.38 22.41
C ASP A 72 8.95 -25.93 22.90
N GLU A 73 10.13 -25.61 23.44
CA GLU A 73 10.48 -24.26 23.88
C GLU A 73 10.95 -23.35 22.73
N PHE A 74 11.51 -23.93 21.66
CA PHE A 74 12.09 -23.23 20.53
C PHE A 74 11.17 -22.15 19.93
N ALA A 75 9.89 -22.47 19.76
CA ALA A 75 8.90 -21.53 19.24
C ALA A 75 8.85 -20.25 20.08
N SER A 76 8.83 -20.39 21.40
CA SER A 76 8.83 -19.27 22.34
C SER A 76 10.15 -18.50 22.31
N THR A 77 11.28 -19.17 22.11
CA THR A 77 12.61 -18.55 22.06
C THR A 77 12.83 -17.73 20.80
N VAL A 78 12.30 -18.16 19.66
CA VAL A 78 12.44 -17.46 18.37
C VAL A 78 11.41 -16.34 18.22
N VAL A 79 10.16 -16.61 18.59
CA VAL A 79 9.04 -15.66 18.44
C VAL A 79 8.95 -14.69 19.62
N GLY A 80 9.32 -15.09 20.83
CA GLY A 80 9.25 -14.26 22.03
C GLY A 80 9.91 -12.88 21.87
N PRO A 81 11.13 -12.79 21.31
CA PRO A 81 11.77 -11.50 21.03
C PRO A 81 11.04 -10.64 19.97
N LEU A 82 10.36 -11.26 19.01
CA LEU A 82 9.51 -10.52 18.07
C LEU A 82 8.35 -9.86 18.81
N ILE A 83 7.71 -10.59 19.73
CA ILE A 83 6.57 -10.11 20.53
C ILE A 83 6.99 -9.04 21.54
N SER A 84 8.13 -9.23 22.21
CA SER A 84 8.57 -8.36 23.31
C SER A 84 9.15 -7.02 22.88
N GLN A 85 9.41 -6.83 21.58
CA GLN A 85 9.93 -5.60 21.01
C GLN A 85 8.91 -5.02 20.02
N PRO A 86 8.01 -4.12 20.46
CA PRO A 86 6.99 -3.57 19.57
C PRO A 86 7.62 -2.78 18.41
N SER A 87 7.36 -3.24 17.18
CA SER A 87 7.73 -2.52 15.96
C SER A 87 6.80 -2.92 14.82
N LEU A 88 6.66 -2.06 13.80
CA LEU A 88 5.85 -2.41 12.62
C LEU A 88 6.48 -3.57 11.82
N GLU A 89 7.81 -3.67 11.80
CA GLU A 89 8.54 -4.77 11.17
C GLU A 89 8.23 -6.11 11.85
N ASN A 90 8.29 -6.16 13.18
CA ASN A 90 7.97 -7.37 13.94
C ASN A 90 6.50 -7.77 13.77
N ALA A 91 5.59 -6.80 13.74
CA ALA A 91 4.17 -7.06 13.50
C ALA A 91 3.90 -7.63 12.09
N ALA A 92 4.64 -7.18 11.06
CA ALA A 92 4.55 -7.71 9.71
C ALA A 92 5.02 -9.17 9.65
N VAL A 93 6.16 -9.49 10.30
CA VAL A 93 6.66 -10.86 10.41
C VAL A 93 5.63 -11.76 11.11
N LEU A 94 5.05 -11.33 12.23
CA LEU A 94 4.05 -12.11 12.96
C LEU A 94 2.79 -12.40 12.12
N ALA A 95 2.33 -11.42 11.32
CA ALA A 95 1.19 -11.60 10.44
C ALA A 95 1.48 -12.58 9.28
N ASP A 96 2.66 -12.49 8.67
CA ASP A 96 3.10 -13.44 7.64
C ASP A 96 3.18 -14.88 8.21
N LEU A 97 3.77 -15.03 9.39
CA LEU A 97 3.79 -16.31 10.10
C LEU A 97 2.38 -16.83 10.38
N ALA A 98 1.45 -15.97 10.78
CA ALA A 98 0.06 -16.36 11.01
C ALA A 98 -0.60 -16.89 9.73
N GLY A 99 -0.42 -16.20 8.61
CA GLY A 99 -0.95 -16.62 7.30
C GLY A 99 -0.41 -17.97 6.84
N GLN A 100 0.89 -18.23 7.06
CA GLN A 100 1.54 -19.47 6.62
C GLN A 100 1.32 -20.65 7.57
N THR A 101 1.01 -20.40 8.85
CA THR A 101 0.84 -21.47 9.86
C THR A 101 -0.60 -21.67 10.31
N GLY A 102 -1.52 -20.78 9.93
CA GLY A 102 -2.91 -20.79 10.39
C GLY A 102 -3.09 -20.50 11.89
N ARG A 103 -2.04 -20.01 12.57
CA ARG A 103 -2.06 -19.80 14.03
C ARG A 103 -2.68 -18.44 14.39
N VAL A 104 -3.89 -18.49 14.92
CA VAL A 104 -4.68 -17.31 15.31
C VAL A 104 -3.97 -16.40 16.33
N TRP A 105 -3.21 -16.98 17.27
CA TRP A 105 -2.52 -16.20 18.30
C TRP A 105 -1.43 -15.28 17.72
N LEU A 106 -0.73 -15.70 16.66
CA LEU A 106 0.26 -14.86 15.97
C LEU A 106 -0.41 -13.65 15.31
N GLN A 107 -1.60 -13.85 14.74
CA GLN A 107 -2.39 -12.76 14.17
C GLN A 107 -2.84 -11.78 15.26
N ALA A 108 -3.28 -12.29 16.42
CA ALA A 108 -3.69 -11.48 17.55
C ALA A 108 -2.52 -10.62 18.08
N ASP A 109 -1.34 -11.21 18.26
CA ASP A 109 -0.13 -10.48 18.67
C ASP A 109 0.29 -9.44 17.63
N ALA A 110 0.19 -9.76 16.34
CA ALA A 110 0.49 -8.81 15.27
C ALA A 110 -0.46 -7.59 15.27
N VAL A 111 -1.74 -7.79 15.59
CA VAL A 111 -2.70 -6.68 15.74
C VAL A 111 -2.38 -5.86 16.99
N GLN A 112 -2.23 -6.51 18.13
CA GLN A 112 -1.93 -5.85 19.41
C GLN A 112 -0.64 -5.04 19.34
N MET A 113 0.39 -5.53 18.66
CA MET A 113 1.65 -4.82 18.47
C MET A 113 1.49 -3.56 17.63
N ARG A 114 0.71 -3.61 16.53
CA ARG A 114 0.42 -2.42 15.72
C ARG A 114 -0.28 -1.36 16.55
N ASP A 115 -1.24 -1.77 17.38
CA ASP A 115 -1.97 -0.86 18.25
C ASP A 115 -1.08 -0.27 19.35
N ALA A 116 -0.18 -1.06 19.94
CA ALA A 116 0.79 -0.57 20.91
C ALA A 116 1.76 0.44 20.31
N VAL A 117 2.28 0.19 19.10
CA VAL A 117 3.16 1.13 18.38
C VAL A 117 2.41 2.44 18.06
N ARG A 118 1.15 2.34 17.61
CA ARG A 118 0.29 3.52 17.36
C ARG A 118 0.04 4.32 18.64
N ALA A 119 -0.25 3.64 19.75
CA ALA A 119 -0.48 4.27 21.04
C ALA A 119 0.76 4.98 21.59
N GLN A 120 1.95 4.40 21.42
CA GLN A 120 3.22 5.03 21.83
C GLN A 120 3.57 6.25 20.96
N ALA A 121 3.24 6.20 19.67
CA ALA A 121 3.43 7.31 18.74
C ALA A 121 2.35 8.41 18.89
N TRP A 122 1.27 8.15 19.62
CA TRP A 122 0.17 9.10 19.78
C TRP A 122 0.64 10.34 20.57
N ARG A 123 0.46 11.51 19.95
CA ARG A 123 0.56 12.79 20.64
C ARG A 123 -0.82 13.45 20.64
N PRO A 124 -1.33 13.86 21.80
CA PRO A 124 -2.61 14.54 21.85
C PRO A 124 -2.53 15.87 21.07
N PRO A 125 -3.59 16.24 20.35
CA PRO A 125 -3.64 17.52 19.66
C PRO A 125 -3.65 18.67 20.67
N SER A 126 -3.04 19.80 20.30
CA SER A 126 -3.05 20.99 21.14
C SER A 126 -4.45 21.62 21.17
N VAL A 127 -4.71 22.45 22.18
CA VAL A 127 -5.96 23.24 22.27
C VAL A 127 -6.14 24.15 21.04
N ALA A 128 -5.04 24.60 20.44
CA ALA A 128 -5.07 25.36 19.19
C ALA A 128 -5.55 24.48 18.02
N ASP A 129 -4.99 23.28 17.87
CA ASP A 129 -5.38 22.33 16.81
C ASP A 129 -6.87 21.94 16.91
N VAL A 130 -7.35 21.69 18.14
CA VAL A 130 -8.77 21.39 18.38
C VAL A 130 -9.67 22.56 18.03
N ARG A 131 -9.28 23.79 18.42
CA ARG A 131 -10.05 25.01 18.09
C ARG A 131 -10.07 25.27 16.58
N GLU A 132 -8.98 25.01 15.89
CA GLU A 132 -8.86 25.18 14.45
C GLU A 132 -9.74 24.17 13.69
N VAL A 133 -9.79 22.91 14.13
CA VAL A 133 -10.72 21.90 13.60
C VAL A 133 -12.18 22.30 13.85
N LEU A 134 -12.51 22.79 15.05
CA LEU A 134 -13.89 23.16 15.40
C LEU A 134 -14.39 24.42 14.65
N THR A 135 -13.49 25.25 14.14
CA THR A 135 -13.84 26.53 13.49
C THR A 135 -13.90 26.44 11.97
N SER A 136 -13.52 25.31 11.36
CA SER A 136 -13.62 25.09 9.91
C SER A 136 -14.15 23.68 9.60
N PRO A 137 -15.33 23.55 8.96
CA PRO A 137 -15.93 22.24 8.65
C PRO A 137 -15.09 21.35 7.74
N SER A 138 -14.18 21.95 6.97
CA SER A 138 -13.28 21.27 6.03
C SER A 138 -12.00 20.74 6.67
N ARG A 139 -11.74 21.06 7.95
CA ARG A 139 -10.50 20.76 8.65
C ARG A 139 -10.59 19.45 9.42
N ARG A 140 -9.62 18.55 9.22
CA ARG A 140 -9.54 17.26 9.94
C ARG A 140 -8.25 17.14 10.76
N LEU A 141 -8.34 16.45 11.89
CA LEU A 141 -7.19 16.02 12.68
C LEU A 141 -6.54 14.80 12.01
N ILE A 142 -5.28 14.90 11.60
CA ILE A 142 -4.53 13.82 10.94
C ILE A 142 -3.36 13.45 11.83
N GLY A 143 -3.48 12.31 12.51
CA GLY A 143 -2.45 11.77 13.41
C GLY A 143 -1.80 10.48 12.92
N SER A 144 -2.30 9.88 11.82
CA SER A 144 -1.76 8.65 11.26
C SER A 144 -1.74 8.66 9.73
N ARG A 145 -0.96 7.74 9.14
CA ARG A 145 -0.86 7.56 7.69
C ARG A 145 -2.20 7.12 7.08
N GLU A 146 -2.94 6.26 7.77
CA GLU A 146 -4.27 5.79 7.36
C GLU A 146 -5.28 6.95 7.31
N GLN A 147 -5.26 7.82 8.33
CA GLN A 147 -6.08 9.03 8.33
C GLN A 147 -5.69 9.98 7.20
N PHE A 148 -4.38 10.14 6.95
CA PHE A 148 -3.92 10.98 5.85
C PHE A 148 -4.34 10.41 4.48
N ALA A 149 -4.19 9.10 4.27
CA ALA A 149 -4.60 8.43 3.04
C ALA A 149 -6.11 8.57 2.79
N ALA A 150 -6.94 8.47 3.83
CA ALA A 150 -8.37 8.71 3.74
C ALA A 150 -8.69 10.17 3.32
N VAL A 151 -7.94 11.15 3.82
CA VAL A 151 -8.10 12.56 3.41
C VAL A 151 -7.67 12.79 1.96
N VAL A 152 -6.58 12.17 1.52
CA VAL A 152 -6.17 12.22 0.10
C VAL A 152 -7.24 11.57 -0.79
N ALA A 153 -7.77 10.42 -0.40
CA ALA A 153 -8.85 9.74 -1.12
C ALA A 153 -10.15 10.58 -1.17
N GLU A 154 -10.50 11.27 -0.10
CA GLU A 154 -11.62 12.22 -0.08
C GLU A 154 -11.38 13.40 -1.03
N ALA A 155 -10.16 13.94 -1.07
CA ALA A 155 -9.80 15.01 -2.02
C ALA A 155 -9.92 14.52 -3.47
N LEU A 156 -9.48 13.29 -3.77
CA LEU A 156 -9.68 12.64 -5.07
C LEU A 156 -11.16 12.40 -5.39
N GLY A 157 -11.98 12.08 -4.39
CA GLY A 157 -13.43 11.98 -4.53
C GLY A 157 -14.05 13.29 -5.05
N HIS A 158 -13.65 14.43 -4.47
CA HIS A 158 -14.07 15.74 -4.96
C HIS A 158 -13.57 16.03 -6.38
N VAL A 159 -12.34 15.64 -6.73
CA VAL A 159 -11.84 15.73 -8.12
C VAL A 159 -12.71 14.90 -9.06
N ALA A 160 -13.14 13.70 -8.64
CA ALA A 160 -14.02 12.84 -9.43
C ALA A 160 -15.41 13.47 -9.66
N ASP A 161 -15.93 14.17 -8.65
CA ASP A 161 -17.21 14.87 -8.75
C ASP A 161 -17.12 16.10 -9.67
N ASP A 162 -16.04 16.87 -9.56
CA ASP A 162 -15.76 18.00 -10.46
C ASP A 162 -15.59 17.52 -11.90
N LEU A 163 -14.83 16.45 -12.13
CA LEU A 163 -14.69 15.83 -13.45
C LEU A 163 -16.03 15.35 -13.99
N ARG A 164 -16.96 14.88 -13.15
CA ARG A 164 -18.30 14.48 -13.61
C ARG A 164 -19.15 15.69 -13.98
N ALA A 165 -19.08 16.76 -13.21
CA ALA A 165 -19.87 17.97 -13.39
C ALA A 165 -19.37 18.85 -14.54
N ASP A 166 -18.06 18.93 -14.76
CA ASP A 166 -17.43 19.88 -15.66
C ASP A 166 -16.76 19.22 -16.87
N ARG A 167 -17.37 19.42 -18.04
CA ARG A 167 -16.82 18.99 -19.33
C ARG A 167 -15.50 19.68 -19.67
N ALA A 168 -15.34 20.97 -19.35
CA ALA A 168 -14.11 21.70 -19.61
C ALA A 168 -12.95 21.14 -18.79
N LEU A 169 -13.22 20.72 -17.54
CA LEU A 169 -12.24 20.03 -16.71
C LEU A 169 -11.83 18.69 -17.31
N ARG A 170 -12.79 17.89 -17.80
CA ARG A 170 -12.48 16.65 -18.54
C ARG A 170 -11.62 16.94 -19.75
N ALA A 171 -11.97 17.95 -20.55
CA ALA A 171 -11.25 18.32 -21.76
C ALA A 171 -9.78 18.72 -21.53
N GLN A 172 -9.38 19.13 -20.32
CA GLN A 172 -7.97 19.37 -19.98
C GLN A 172 -7.11 18.10 -20.00
N LEU A 173 -7.74 16.92 -19.89
CA LEU A 173 -7.08 15.61 -19.95
C LEU A 173 -7.05 15.05 -21.38
N TRP A 174 -7.41 15.85 -22.39
CA TRP A 174 -7.45 15.44 -23.79
C TRP A 174 -6.71 16.42 -24.68
N HIS A 175 -5.91 15.88 -25.59
CA HIS A 175 -5.17 16.63 -26.60
C HIS A 175 -5.88 16.55 -27.95
N ARG A 176 -5.94 17.70 -28.63
CA ARG A 176 -6.49 17.82 -29.98
C ARG A 176 -5.56 17.15 -31.01
N GLN A 177 -6.08 16.22 -31.81
CA GLN A 177 -5.32 15.58 -32.87
C GLN A 177 -5.82 15.99 -34.26
N ARG A 178 -4.87 16.27 -35.17
CA ARG A 178 -5.12 16.50 -36.59
C ARG A 178 -4.40 15.45 -37.42
N ARG A 179 -5.02 15.04 -38.53
CA ARG A 179 -4.45 14.14 -39.54
C ARG A 179 -4.76 14.71 -40.91
N ASP A 180 -3.77 14.71 -41.80
CA ASP A 180 -3.91 15.19 -43.19
C ASP A 180 -4.62 16.56 -43.30
N ASN A 181 -4.24 17.49 -42.43
CA ASN A 181 -4.83 18.83 -42.26
C ASN A 181 -6.30 18.89 -41.78
N GLY A 182 -6.96 17.73 -41.58
CA GLY A 182 -8.28 17.58 -41.00
C GLY A 182 -8.28 17.34 -39.49
N TRP A 183 -9.44 17.53 -38.87
CA TRP A 183 -9.68 17.20 -37.46
C TRP A 183 -9.88 15.69 -37.31
N ALA A 184 -9.06 15.04 -36.47
CA ALA A 184 -9.10 13.58 -36.28
C ALA A 184 -9.80 13.15 -34.97
N GLY A 185 -10.05 14.10 -34.06
CA GLY A 185 -10.59 13.83 -32.74
C GLY A 185 -9.60 14.17 -31.64
N TYR A 186 -9.84 13.64 -30.46
CA TYR A 186 -8.99 13.83 -29.29
C TYR A 186 -8.22 12.56 -28.94
N VAL A 187 -7.05 12.73 -28.36
CA VAL A 187 -6.31 11.66 -27.69
C VAL A 187 -6.11 11.99 -26.23
N PRO A 188 -6.16 11.01 -25.33
CA PRO A 188 -6.03 11.29 -23.92
C PRO A 188 -4.59 11.72 -23.58
N ALA A 189 -4.47 12.49 -22.51
CA ALA A 189 -3.19 12.84 -21.91
C ALA A 189 -2.45 11.59 -21.43
N GLU A 190 -1.12 11.59 -21.50
CA GLU A 190 -0.32 10.46 -21.03
C GLU A 190 -0.38 10.34 -19.50
N GLU A 191 -0.09 9.15 -18.97
CA GLU A 191 -0.15 8.84 -17.53
C GLU A 191 0.64 9.85 -16.67
N ARG A 192 1.82 10.29 -17.15
CA ARG A 192 2.64 11.31 -16.49
C ARG A 192 1.97 12.69 -16.43
N GLU A 193 1.29 13.08 -17.50
CA GLU A 193 0.54 14.34 -17.55
C GLU A 193 -0.66 14.29 -16.61
N VAL A 194 -1.35 13.15 -16.56
CA VAL A 194 -2.44 12.89 -15.63
C VAL A 194 -1.96 12.97 -14.18
N SER A 195 -0.86 12.32 -13.82
CA SER A 195 -0.27 12.40 -12.47
C SER A 195 0.13 13.83 -12.11
N SER A 196 0.73 14.57 -13.03
CA SER A 196 1.09 15.98 -12.82
C SER A 196 -0.14 16.86 -12.63
N TRP A 197 -1.21 16.63 -13.41
CA TRP A 197 -2.47 17.32 -13.26
C TRP A 197 -3.11 17.01 -11.90
N LEU A 198 -3.18 15.73 -11.52
CA LEU A 198 -3.71 15.29 -10.22
C LEU A 198 -2.94 15.88 -9.05
N ALA A 199 -1.61 15.96 -9.13
CA ALA A 199 -0.79 16.54 -8.08
C ALA A 199 -1.20 17.99 -7.78
N ARG A 200 -1.40 18.82 -8.82
CA ARG A 200 -1.86 20.21 -8.66
C ARG A 200 -3.27 20.29 -8.09
N GLU A 201 -4.17 19.42 -8.55
CA GLU A 201 -5.55 19.36 -8.07
C GLU A 201 -5.62 18.96 -6.60
N LEU A 202 -4.77 18.02 -6.18
CA LEU A 202 -4.61 17.60 -4.80
C LEU A 202 -3.97 18.69 -3.94
N GLU A 203 -2.90 19.32 -4.41
CA GLU A 203 -2.22 20.40 -3.70
C GLU A 203 -3.19 21.54 -3.38
N ARG A 204 -3.99 21.98 -4.36
CA ARG A 204 -5.03 23.01 -4.17
C ARG A 204 -6.01 22.60 -3.07
N ARG A 205 -6.53 21.37 -3.11
CA ARG A 205 -7.58 20.92 -2.20
C ARG A 205 -7.06 20.61 -0.79
N LEU A 206 -5.85 20.11 -0.67
CA LEU A 206 -5.28 19.72 0.62
C LEU A 206 -4.75 20.93 1.38
N ARG A 207 -4.27 21.97 0.68
CA ARG A 207 -3.90 23.26 1.27
C ARG A 207 -5.06 23.90 2.05
N ASP A 208 -6.28 23.78 1.55
CA ASP A 208 -7.48 24.38 2.17
C ASP A 208 -8.14 23.49 3.26
N ARG A 209 -7.63 22.26 3.48
CA ARG A 209 -8.27 21.22 4.31
C ARG A 209 -7.42 20.68 5.46
N ALA A 210 -6.11 20.95 5.49
CA ALA A 210 -5.23 20.38 6.50
C ALA A 210 -5.05 21.32 7.71
N ALA A 211 -5.57 20.92 8.88
CA ALA A 211 -5.38 21.67 10.14
C ALA A 211 -4.31 21.09 11.05
N VAL A 212 -3.82 19.87 10.77
CA VAL A 212 -2.77 19.22 11.58
C VAL A 212 -1.53 18.89 10.74
N LEU A 213 -1.56 19.26 9.46
CA LEU A 213 -0.41 19.25 8.58
C LEU A 213 -0.12 20.71 8.29
N ARG A 214 0.97 21.24 8.83
CA ARG A 214 1.29 22.67 8.61
C ARG A 214 1.51 22.96 7.12
N GLU A 215 2.07 21.99 6.41
CA GLU A 215 2.37 22.05 4.98
C GLU A 215 2.12 20.66 4.38
N VAL A 216 1.41 20.63 3.25
CA VAL A 216 1.21 19.42 2.44
C VAL A 216 1.94 19.62 1.12
N GLU A 217 2.94 18.80 0.88
CA GLU A 217 3.65 18.74 -0.41
C GLU A 217 3.13 17.56 -1.21
N ILE A 218 2.73 17.80 -2.46
CA ILE A 218 2.37 16.74 -3.39
C ILE A 218 3.45 16.69 -4.46
N ASN A 219 4.29 15.66 -4.39
CA ASN A 219 5.39 15.47 -5.33
C ASN A 219 4.95 14.47 -6.41
N PRO A 220 4.64 14.92 -7.64
CA PRO A 220 4.50 14.01 -8.76
C PRO A 220 5.88 13.44 -9.14
N ARG A 221 5.91 12.27 -9.75
CA ARG A 221 7.15 11.74 -10.33
C ARG A 221 7.63 12.63 -11.48
N LEU A 222 8.82 13.23 -11.34
CA LEU A 222 9.39 14.18 -12.31
C LEU A 222 10.56 13.60 -13.15
N ALA A 223 11.07 12.39 -12.87
CA ALA A 223 12.22 11.79 -13.57
C ALA A 223 12.09 10.27 -13.86
N ASP A 224 12.78 9.80 -14.92
CA ASP A 224 12.89 8.40 -15.37
C ASP A 224 13.83 7.55 -14.49
N THR A 225 13.87 7.79 -13.18
CA THR A 225 14.67 6.97 -12.27
C THR A 225 13.91 5.69 -11.92
N ASP A 226 14.64 4.58 -11.73
CA ASP A 226 14.11 3.25 -11.46
C ASP A 226 12.98 3.24 -10.41
N GLY A 227 12.01 2.34 -10.60
CA GLY A 227 10.62 2.50 -10.14
C GLY A 227 10.33 2.56 -8.63
N ASP A 228 11.28 2.86 -7.76
CA ASP A 228 11.06 2.98 -6.32
C ASP A 228 10.39 4.30 -5.92
N ILE A 229 10.05 5.15 -6.89
CA ILE A 229 9.34 6.41 -6.70
C ILE A 229 7.88 6.25 -7.15
N PRO A 230 6.89 6.47 -6.26
CA PRO A 230 5.48 6.42 -6.62
C PRO A 230 5.09 7.57 -7.56
N ASP A 231 4.04 7.36 -8.36
CA ASP A 231 3.54 8.38 -9.30
C ASP A 231 3.10 9.66 -8.61
N LEU A 232 2.56 9.52 -7.39
CA LEU A 232 2.21 10.59 -6.48
C LEU A 232 2.81 10.29 -5.10
N LEU A 233 3.45 11.27 -4.47
CA LEU A 233 3.80 11.19 -3.05
C LEU A 233 3.20 12.38 -2.34
N ALA A 234 2.17 12.14 -1.52
CA ALA A 234 1.63 13.15 -0.63
C ALA A 234 2.42 13.13 0.68
N VAL A 235 3.01 14.26 1.05
CA VAL A 235 3.80 14.43 2.27
C VAL A 235 3.17 15.51 3.12
N ALA A 236 3.11 15.25 4.42
CA ALA A 236 2.35 16.03 5.37
C ALA A 236 3.18 16.26 6.63
N HIS A 237 3.52 17.50 6.91
CA HIS A 237 4.39 17.85 8.04
C HIS A 237 3.58 18.10 9.31
N THR A 238 3.77 17.25 10.32
CA THR A 238 3.12 17.40 11.63
C THR A 238 3.89 18.36 12.54
N THR A 239 3.24 18.86 13.59
CA THR A 239 3.80 19.77 14.59
C THR A 239 5.00 19.20 15.38
N GLY A 240 5.22 17.88 15.33
CA GLY A 240 6.32 17.18 16.00
C GLY A 240 7.56 16.90 15.14
N ALA A 241 7.73 17.59 13.99
CA ALA A 241 8.78 17.35 12.99
C ALA A 241 8.75 15.97 12.31
N GLN A 242 7.68 15.19 12.51
CA GLN A 242 7.45 13.93 11.82
C GLN A 242 6.62 14.18 10.56
N ALA A 243 7.09 13.68 9.42
CA ALA A 243 6.35 13.72 8.17
C ALA A 243 5.53 12.44 7.99
N LEU A 244 4.25 12.59 7.65
CA LEU A 244 3.41 11.49 7.17
C LEU A 244 3.51 11.47 5.65
N SER A 245 3.75 10.30 5.07
CA SER A 245 3.79 10.12 3.61
C SER A 245 2.76 9.11 3.15
N VAL A 246 2.06 9.42 2.06
CA VAL A 246 1.08 8.53 1.43
C VAL A 246 1.50 8.36 -0.03
N PRO A 247 1.97 7.16 -0.42
CA PRO A 247 2.25 6.87 -1.82
C PRO A 247 0.94 6.72 -2.60
N GLY A 248 0.96 7.17 -3.84
CA GLY A 248 -0.12 7.06 -4.80
C GLY A 248 0.39 6.49 -6.12
N GLU A 249 -0.38 5.55 -6.66
CA GLU A 249 -0.14 4.97 -7.99
C GLU A 249 -1.25 5.42 -8.94
N VAL A 250 -0.88 5.84 -10.15
CA VAL A 250 -1.82 6.33 -11.15
C VAL A 250 -1.76 5.44 -12.39
N LYS A 251 -2.92 5.01 -12.87
CA LYS A 251 -3.03 4.26 -14.13
C LYS A 251 -4.17 4.75 -14.98
N CYS A 252 -3.92 4.92 -16.27
CA CYS A 252 -4.99 5.17 -17.23
C CYS A 252 -5.67 3.85 -17.64
N SER A 253 -6.96 3.90 -17.99
CA SER A 253 -7.77 2.71 -18.28
C SER A 253 -7.29 1.85 -19.46
N TRP A 254 -6.49 2.42 -20.38
CA TRP A 254 -5.84 1.66 -21.45
C TRP A 254 -4.63 0.85 -20.97
N HIS A 255 -4.08 1.15 -19.79
CA HIS A 255 -2.87 0.49 -19.31
C HIS A 255 -3.10 -1.00 -19.05
N ARG A 256 -2.19 -1.86 -19.54
CA ARG A 256 -2.33 -3.33 -19.45
C ARG A 256 -2.40 -3.87 -18.02
N GLN A 257 -1.78 -3.17 -17.07
CA GLN A 257 -1.73 -3.52 -15.66
C GLN A 257 -2.70 -2.69 -14.81
N VAL A 258 -3.70 -2.01 -15.40
CA VAL A 258 -4.60 -1.12 -14.64
C VAL A 258 -5.29 -1.82 -13.46
N ILE A 259 -5.50 -3.14 -13.50
CA ILE A 259 -6.03 -3.88 -12.34
C ILE A 259 -4.89 -4.35 -11.43
N THR A 260 -3.93 -5.10 -11.98
CA THR A 260 -2.90 -5.78 -11.17
C THR A 260 -1.95 -4.79 -10.48
N ALA A 261 -1.82 -3.55 -10.96
CA ALA A 261 -0.98 -2.53 -10.34
C ALA A 261 -1.45 -2.11 -8.93
N VAL A 262 -2.72 -2.34 -8.57
CA VAL A 262 -3.19 -2.17 -7.18
C VAL A 262 -2.37 -3.07 -6.24
N ARG A 263 -2.25 -4.35 -6.60
CA ARG A 263 -1.47 -5.32 -5.83
C ARG A 263 0.02 -5.17 -6.07
N ASP A 264 0.46 -5.26 -7.31
CA ASP A 264 1.88 -5.44 -7.66
C ASP A 264 2.70 -4.17 -7.41
N GLN A 265 2.12 -2.99 -7.67
CA GLN A 265 2.83 -1.72 -7.57
C GLN A 265 2.48 -1.04 -6.25
N LEU A 266 1.20 -0.71 -6.00
CA LEU A 266 0.85 -0.04 -4.76
C LEU A 266 1.09 -0.95 -3.54
N GLY A 267 0.48 -2.13 -3.51
CA GLY A 267 0.56 -3.06 -2.39
C GLY A 267 1.96 -3.58 -2.10
N LEU A 268 2.51 -4.40 -3.00
CA LEU A 268 3.77 -5.13 -2.77
C LEU A 268 4.99 -4.21 -2.80
N ARG A 269 5.04 -3.21 -3.69
CA ARG A 269 6.22 -2.37 -3.83
C ARG A 269 6.30 -1.27 -2.78
N TYR A 270 5.20 -0.55 -2.56
CA TYR A 270 5.21 0.59 -1.64
C TYR A 270 4.71 0.21 -0.25
N LEU A 271 3.58 -0.51 -0.17
CA LEU A 271 2.87 -0.67 1.11
C LEU A 271 3.32 -1.85 1.99
N GLN A 272 4.07 -2.81 1.43
CA GLN A 272 4.77 -3.84 2.22
C GLN A 272 6.15 -3.39 2.71
N GLY A 273 6.60 -2.19 2.32
CA GLY A 273 7.91 -1.64 2.62
C GLY A 273 7.90 -0.49 3.64
N PRO A 274 8.93 0.37 3.65
CA PRO A 274 9.08 1.48 4.61
C PRO A 274 8.01 2.57 4.49
N HIS A 275 7.20 2.54 3.42
CA HIS A 275 6.08 3.47 3.18
C HIS A 275 4.77 3.03 3.85
N GLY A 276 4.81 2.02 4.73
CA GLY A 276 3.72 1.67 5.63
C GLY A 276 2.49 1.08 4.92
N THR A 277 1.41 0.84 5.64
CA THR A 277 0.33 -0.04 5.17
C THR A 277 -0.83 0.68 4.47
N ALA A 278 -0.71 1.97 4.13
CA ALA A 278 -1.81 2.73 3.53
C ALA A 278 -1.38 3.65 2.38
N GLY A 279 -2.14 3.62 1.29
CA GLY A 279 -1.88 4.38 0.06
C GLY A 279 -3.14 4.63 -0.76
N VAL A 280 -2.98 5.35 -1.88
CA VAL A 280 -4.08 5.65 -2.81
C VAL A 280 -3.79 5.08 -4.19
N TYR A 281 -4.82 4.51 -4.82
CA TYR A 281 -4.75 4.05 -6.21
C TYR A 281 -5.72 4.86 -7.05
N VAL A 282 -5.23 5.49 -8.12
CA VAL A 282 -6.05 6.31 -9.01
C VAL A 282 -6.12 5.68 -10.39
N ALA A 283 -7.31 5.25 -10.79
CA ALA A 283 -7.57 4.86 -12.16
C ALA A 283 -8.29 5.98 -12.89
N VAL A 284 -7.73 6.46 -14.01
CA VAL A 284 -8.39 7.44 -14.86
C VAL A 284 -9.00 6.74 -16.06
N TYR A 285 -10.32 6.70 -16.10
CA TYR A 285 -11.09 6.10 -17.17
C TYR A 285 -11.28 7.09 -18.30
N PHE A 286 -10.85 6.70 -19.49
CA PHE A 286 -11.10 7.45 -20.72
C PHE A 286 -12.09 6.70 -21.59
N GLY A 287 -12.96 7.44 -22.24
CA GLY A 287 -14.01 6.92 -23.12
C GLY A 287 -14.70 8.06 -23.87
N GLY A 288 -15.77 7.71 -24.57
CA GLY A 288 -16.62 8.66 -25.26
C GLY A 288 -16.29 8.83 -26.75
N SER A 289 -17.25 9.43 -27.46
CA SER A 289 -17.24 9.56 -28.92
C SER A 289 -16.25 10.60 -29.47
N ALA A 290 -15.64 11.44 -28.64
CA ALA A 290 -14.67 12.44 -29.09
C ALA A 290 -13.27 11.84 -29.38
N TRP A 291 -13.00 10.61 -28.94
CA TRP A 291 -11.70 9.96 -29.08
C TRP A 291 -11.41 9.64 -30.56
N ASP A 292 -10.22 10.01 -31.05
CA ASP A 292 -9.68 9.55 -32.34
C ASP A 292 -9.77 8.01 -32.43
N THR A 293 -10.58 7.52 -33.37
CA THR A 293 -10.90 6.10 -33.56
C THR A 293 -9.71 5.24 -34.00
N SER A 294 -8.63 5.89 -34.41
CA SER A 294 -7.40 5.23 -34.83
C SER A 294 -6.32 5.23 -33.75
N ASP A 295 -6.58 5.84 -32.59
CA ASP A 295 -5.75 5.63 -31.39
C ASP A 295 -6.02 4.23 -30.80
N SER A 296 -4.98 3.40 -30.78
CA SER A 296 -5.07 2.02 -30.26
C SER A 296 -5.49 1.94 -28.79
N ARG A 297 -5.26 3.00 -28.00
CA ARG A 297 -5.64 3.08 -26.58
C ARG A 297 -7.16 3.12 -26.39
N GLN A 298 -7.92 3.60 -27.38
CA GLN A 298 -9.38 3.57 -27.33
C GLN A 298 -9.90 2.13 -27.16
N LYS A 299 -9.41 1.22 -28.01
CA LYS A 299 -9.78 -0.21 -27.95
C LYS A 299 -9.31 -0.87 -26.64
N GLN A 300 -8.17 -0.44 -26.10
CA GLN A 300 -7.64 -0.98 -24.84
C GLN A 300 -8.48 -0.53 -23.65
N SER A 301 -8.85 0.75 -23.60
CA SER A 301 -9.75 1.29 -22.57
C SER A 301 -11.13 0.63 -22.61
N ALA A 302 -11.69 0.46 -23.82
CA ALA A 302 -13.00 -0.14 -24.03
C ALA A 302 -13.10 -1.65 -23.66
N ARG A 303 -11.98 -2.30 -23.30
CA ARG A 303 -12.00 -3.69 -22.79
C ARG A 303 -12.80 -3.83 -21.49
N ARG A 304 -13.00 -2.73 -20.77
CA ARG A 304 -13.80 -2.66 -19.55
C ARG A 304 -14.69 -1.43 -19.60
N SER A 305 -15.93 -1.56 -19.15
CA SER A 305 -16.73 -0.40 -18.81
C SER A 305 -16.19 0.29 -17.55
N LEU A 306 -16.52 1.56 -17.36
CA LEU A 306 -16.21 2.30 -16.14
C LEU A 306 -16.66 1.54 -14.86
N ALA A 307 -17.85 0.95 -14.91
CA ALA A 307 -18.42 0.18 -13.80
C ALA A 307 -17.61 -1.09 -13.50
N GLN A 308 -17.24 -1.85 -14.54
CA GLN A 308 -16.39 -3.03 -14.40
C GLN A 308 -15.02 -2.68 -13.86
N LEU A 309 -14.38 -1.63 -14.40
CA LEU A 309 -13.09 -1.16 -13.89
C LEU A 309 -13.17 -0.81 -12.39
N ARG A 310 -14.21 -0.10 -11.96
CA ARG A 310 -14.42 0.21 -10.54
C ARG A 310 -14.59 -1.04 -9.69
N GLN A 311 -15.39 -2.00 -10.15
CA GLN A 311 -15.61 -3.25 -9.42
C GLN A 311 -14.33 -4.07 -9.29
N ASP A 312 -13.60 -4.28 -10.39
CA ASP A 312 -12.35 -5.04 -10.43
C ASP A 312 -11.31 -4.44 -9.47
N LEU A 313 -11.16 -3.12 -9.48
CA LEU A 313 -10.21 -2.42 -8.60
C LEU A 313 -10.60 -2.49 -7.12
N LEU A 314 -11.89 -2.37 -6.80
CA LEU A 314 -12.36 -2.51 -5.42
C LEU A 314 -12.15 -3.93 -4.90
N GLN A 315 -12.25 -4.95 -5.76
CA GLN A 315 -11.94 -6.32 -5.38
C GLN A 315 -10.45 -6.48 -5.03
N GLU A 316 -9.54 -5.98 -5.85
CA GLU A 316 -8.09 -6.01 -5.55
C GLU A 316 -7.76 -5.29 -4.23
N ALA A 317 -8.41 -4.15 -3.97
CA ALA A 317 -8.25 -3.43 -2.70
C ALA A 317 -8.78 -4.22 -1.50
N ALA A 318 -9.89 -4.94 -1.65
CA ALA A 318 -10.42 -5.80 -0.60
C ALA A 318 -9.49 -6.99 -0.29
N ASP A 319 -8.89 -7.58 -1.31
CA ASP A 319 -7.94 -8.68 -1.17
C ASP A 319 -6.64 -8.24 -0.46
N LEU A 320 -6.19 -7.00 -0.71
CA LEU A 320 -5.10 -6.38 0.05
C LEU A 320 -5.50 -6.07 1.50
N ALA A 321 -6.74 -5.63 1.73
CA ALA A 321 -7.23 -5.32 3.08
C ALA A 321 -7.23 -6.58 3.97
N ALA A 322 -7.53 -7.75 3.41
CA ALA A 322 -7.41 -9.03 4.12
C ALA A 322 -5.97 -9.34 4.59
N GLN A 323 -4.97 -8.72 3.98
CA GLN A 323 -3.55 -8.83 4.34
C GLN A 323 -3.07 -7.66 5.22
N GLY A 324 -3.98 -6.80 5.67
CA GLY A 324 -3.67 -5.63 6.50
C GLY A 324 -3.12 -4.42 5.73
N ILE A 325 -3.27 -4.40 4.40
CA ILE A 325 -2.87 -3.28 3.53
C ILE A 325 -4.12 -2.52 3.09
N THR A 326 -4.16 -1.21 3.36
CA THR A 326 -5.28 -0.34 2.98
C THR A 326 -4.96 0.41 1.69
N ALA A 327 -5.57 0.00 0.59
CA ALA A 327 -5.52 0.72 -0.68
C ALA A 327 -6.84 1.48 -0.91
N HIS A 328 -6.80 2.82 -0.87
CA HIS A 328 -7.96 3.62 -1.25
C HIS A 328 -8.03 3.75 -2.76
N VAL A 329 -8.99 3.07 -3.39
CA VAL A 329 -9.20 3.12 -4.84
C VAL A 329 -10.11 4.30 -5.22
N CYS A 330 -9.65 5.11 -6.17
CA CYS A 330 -10.40 6.21 -6.77
C CYS A 330 -10.45 6.01 -8.29
N VAL A 331 -11.66 5.96 -8.85
CA VAL A 331 -11.86 5.89 -10.31
C VAL A 331 -12.44 7.20 -10.81
N LEU A 332 -11.65 7.90 -11.63
CA LEU A 332 -12.00 9.18 -12.22
C LEU A 332 -12.53 8.97 -13.64
N ASP A 333 -13.70 9.53 -13.95
CA ASP A 333 -14.28 9.47 -15.29
C ASP A 333 -13.88 10.71 -16.09
N ALA A 334 -12.95 10.52 -17.02
CA ALA A 334 -12.48 11.54 -17.95
C ALA A 334 -13.11 11.39 -19.34
N SER A 335 -14.23 10.66 -19.48
CA SER A 335 -14.86 10.43 -20.79
C SER A 335 -15.29 11.74 -21.46
N LEU A 336 -15.06 11.83 -22.78
CA LEU A 336 -15.37 13.01 -23.58
C LEU A 336 -16.22 12.63 -24.79
N GLU A 337 -17.45 13.15 -24.84
CA GLU A 337 -18.33 13.02 -26.00
C GLU A 337 -18.02 14.06 -27.06
N ALA A 338 -18.20 13.76 -28.34
CA ALA A 338 -18.09 14.76 -29.40
C ALA A 338 -19.20 15.81 -29.22
N ASP A 339 -18.90 17.08 -29.51
CA ASP A 339 -19.94 18.11 -29.52
C ASP A 339 -20.92 17.81 -30.66
N ALA A 340 -22.20 17.67 -30.35
CA ALA A 340 -23.27 17.32 -31.30
C ALA A 340 -23.51 18.35 -32.43
N LEU A 341 -22.66 19.37 -32.58
CA LEU A 341 -22.89 20.54 -33.45
C LEU A 341 -21.66 21.01 -34.24
N SER A 342 -20.67 20.15 -34.49
CA SER A 342 -19.51 20.53 -35.33
C SER A 342 -19.72 20.33 -36.85
N ASP A 343 -20.90 19.83 -37.27
CA ASP A 343 -21.18 19.44 -38.66
C ASP A 343 -21.98 20.49 -39.47
N GLN A 344 -22.10 21.71 -38.96
CA GLN A 344 -22.71 22.84 -39.68
C GLN A 344 -21.80 24.07 -39.71
N SER A 345 -20.60 23.94 -40.27
CA SER A 345 -19.78 25.09 -40.68
C SER A 345 -18.69 24.65 -41.66
N ALA A 346 -19.11 24.21 -42.84
CA ALA A 346 -18.31 24.29 -44.07
C ALA A 346 -19.28 24.62 -45.21
N GLY A 347 -19.75 25.87 -45.20
CA GLY A 347 -20.34 26.53 -46.36
C GLY A 347 -19.26 27.29 -47.12
#